data_AF-G5J5T4-F1
#
_entry.id   AF-G5J5T4-F1
#
_cell.length_a   1.000
_cell.length_b   1.000
_cell.length_c   1.000
_cell.angle_alpha   90.00
_cell.angle_beta   90.00
_cell.angle_gamma   90.00
#
_symmetry.space_group_name_H-M   'P 1'
#
loop_
_entity.id
_entity.type
_entity.pdbx_description
1 polymer ?
#
loop_
_entity_poly.entity_id
_entity_poly.type
_entity_poly.pdbx_seq_one_letter_code
_entity_poly.pdbx_strand_id
1 'polypeptide(L)'
;MEPTGNYSKLWINTLLDAGKEVRLISNRDLTSYRKLCQWDYKDDYHDATALAYCGWLNINNPSSFLAIRDPEIQATYQLVLEHERINRELKPLVNRARNLLHTEFSEAKNSKSQSSDNVDGIWLFISNSDQEPKKLKYWRKKLSKSIGTANESGFSSQLIKLAQTICSLKKRRIPIKHRFQDFLLSPEYDFYRKAFSAFDLGIYESVTILCQIYPFEQFLDGEGNELRKIKPRKFGKAGKPVTKRVGLNRFHARLGKAVKPWESGKKKGHIVTGSVLSRIRLYLWAHRFMGMGQPKDPKPSIIFLYHRYLNDIQAKLTKDGKIDPERPGNNSLKQWGKSRVGDKLVKL
;
A
#
# COMPACT_ATOMS: atom_id res chain seq x y z
N MET A 1 -8.81 -22.57 11.89
CA MET A 1 -7.59 -22.04 12.55
C MET A 1 -7.69 -20.53 12.71
N GLU A 2 -7.07 -19.97 13.74
CA GLU A 2 -6.89 -18.51 13.89
C GLU A 2 -5.59 -18.07 13.20
N PRO A 3 -5.57 -16.95 12.45
CA PRO A 3 -4.34 -16.43 11.87
C PRO A 3 -3.46 -15.74 12.92
N THR A 4 -2.56 -16.49 13.55
CA THR A 4 -1.56 -16.00 14.53
C THR A 4 -0.20 -15.73 13.89
N GLY A 5 -0.10 -14.59 13.18
CA GLY A 5 1.18 -14.07 12.67
C GLY A 5 1.98 -15.06 11.81
N ASN A 6 3.31 -15.02 11.91
CA ASN A 6 4.18 -15.92 11.14
C ASN A 6 4.05 -17.39 11.54
N TYR A 7 3.71 -17.70 12.80
CA TYR A 7 3.57 -19.06 13.28
C TYR A 7 2.44 -19.81 12.56
N SER A 8 1.32 -19.13 12.33
CA SER A 8 0.22 -19.71 11.53
C SER A 8 0.62 -20.12 10.11
N LYS A 9 1.62 -19.46 9.49
CA LYS A 9 2.07 -19.81 8.13
C LYS A 9 2.66 -21.20 8.06
N LEU A 10 3.45 -21.58 9.09
CA LEU A 10 4.03 -22.92 9.18
C LEU A 10 2.93 -23.98 9.13
N TRP A 11 1.96 -23.88 10.03
CA TRP A 11 0.87 -24.83 10.12
C TRP A 11 -0.05 -24.84 8.91
N ILE A 12 -0.36 -23.66 8.35
CA ILE A 12 -1.13 -23.57 7.10
C ILE A 12 -0.42 -24.36 6.00
N ASN A 13 0.87 -24.12 5.80
CA ASN A 13 1.63 -24.82 4.76
C ASN A 13 1.69 -26.32 5.03
N THR A 14 2.06 -26.74 6.24
CA THR A 14 2.12 -28.17 6.61
C THR A 14 0.79 -28.88 6.39
N LEU A 15 -0.33 -28.25 6.72
CA LEU A 15 -1.66 -28.84 6.54
C LEU A 15 -2.06 -28.90 5.05
N LEU A 16 -1.78 -27.84 4.29
CA LEU A 16 -2.03 -27.82 2.84
C LEU A 16 -1.18 -28.87 2.12
N ASP A 17 0.10 -29.00 2.48
CA ASP A 17 1.03 -30.01 1.93
C ASP A 17 0.55 -31.44 2.26
N ALA A 18 -0.09 -31.63 3.43
CA ALA A 18 -0.73 -32.88 3.82
C ALA A 18 -2.11 -33.10 3.17
N GLY A 19 -2.51 -32.27 2.20
CA GLY A 19 -3.78 -32.37 1.49
C GLY A 19 -5.01 -32.03 2.36
N LYS A 20 -4.83 -31.29 3.46
CA LYS A 20 -5.92 -30.87 4.34
C LYS A 20 -6.46 -29.52 3.93
N GLU A 21 -7.79 -29.39 3.93
CA GLU A 21 -8.44 -28.10 3.76
C GLU A 21 -8.19 -27.23 5.00
N VAL A 22 -7.66 -26.03 4.78
CA VAL A 22 -7.44 -25.05 5.86
C VAL A 22 -8.47 -23.94 5.75
N ARG A 23 -9.17 -23.68 6.86
CA ARG A 23 -10.10 -22.55 6.98
C ARG A 23 -9.68 -21.61 8.10
N LEU A 24 -9.69 -20.31 7.80
CA LEU A 24 -9.25 -19.27 8.73
C LEU A 24 -10.47 -18.55 9.33
N ILE A 25 -10.47 -18.35 10.64
CA ILE A 25 -11.53 -17.65 11.37
C ILE A 25 -10.94 -16.36 11.94
N SER A 26 -11.67 -15.25 11.86
CA SER A 26 -11.15 -13.97 12.34
C SER A 26 -11.14 -13.91 13.87
N ASN A 27 -10.11 -13.28 14.45
CA ASN A 27 -10.00 -13.09 15.90
C ASN A 27 -11.21 -12.32 16.47
N ARG A 28 -11.83 -11.48 15.64
CA ARG A 28 -13.05 -10.76 15.99
C ARG A 28 -14.21 -11.74 16.21
N ASP A 29 -14.40 -12.68 15.29
CA ASP A 29 -15.51 -13.64 15.37
C ASP A 29 -15.32 -14.57 16.56
N LEU A 30 -14.08 -15.02 16.82
CA LEU A 30 -13.74 -15.78 18.03
C LEU A 30 -14.04 -15.00 19.30
N THR A 31 -13.66 -13.72 19.35
CA THR A 31 -13.95 -12.85 20.51
C THR A 31 -15.44 -12.63 20.69
N SER A 32 -16.19 -12.45 19.61
CA SER A 32 -17.65 -12.35 19.67
C SER A 32 -18.29 -13.64 20.19
N TYR A 33 -17.77 -14.80 19.80
CA TYR A 33 -18.27 -16.09 20.26
C TYR A 33 -17.99 -16.34 21.74
N ARG A 34 -16.76 -16.10 22.22
CA ARG A 34 -16.46 -16.24 23.65
C ARG A 34 -17.37 -15.40 24.55
N LYS A 35 -17.67 -14.17 24.10
CA LYS A 35 -18.64 -13.31 24.78
C LYS A 35 -20.06 -13.88 24.81
N LEU A 36 -20.47 -14.56 23.74
CA LEU A 36 -21.76 -15.26 23.70
C LEU A 36 -21.81 -16.38 24.74
N CYS A 37 -20.71 -17.10 24.91
CA CYS A 37 -20.57 -18.18 25.89
C CYS A 37 -20.26 -17.70 27.32
N GLN A 38 -20.20 -16.39 27.56
CA GLN A 38 -19.84 -15.81 28.87
C GLN A 38 -18.47 -16.28 29.39
N TRP A 39 -17.53 -16.54 28.47
CA TRP A 39 -16.15 -16.85 28.82
C TRP A 39 -15.36 -15.55 28.95
N ASP A 40 -15.24 -15.08 30.19
CA ASP A 40 -14.63 -13.79 30.51
C ASP A 40 -13.10 -13.77 30.36
N TYR A 41 -12.47 -14.95 30.37
CA TYR A 41 -11.02 -15.10 30.29
C TYR A 41 -10.58 -15.70 28.95
N LYS A 42 -9.41 -15.25 28.48
CA LYS A 42 -8.73 -15.83 27.32
C LYS A 42 -7.81 -16.94 27.82
N ASP A 43 -8.13 -18.17 27.45
CA ASP A 43 -7.22 -19.31 27.54
C ASP A 43 -7.32 -20.19 26.28
N ASP A 44 -6.38 -21.14 26.17
CA ASP A 44 -6.28 -21.98 24.98
C ASP A 44 -7.47 -22.94 24.84
N TYR A 45 -8.08 -23.38 25.96
CA TYR A 45 -9.22 -24.31 25.93
C TYR A 45 -10.48 -23.65 25.37
N HIS A 46 -10.81 -22.45 25.86
CA HIS A 46 -11.94 -21.66 25.39
C HIS A 46 -11.70 -21.14 23.96
N ASP A 47 -10.48 -20.73 23.60
CA ASP A 47 -10.15 -20.33 22.23
C ASP A 47 -10.26 -21.53 21.26
N ALA A 48 -9.78 -22.72 21.66
CA ALA A 48 -9.92 -23.95 20.86
C ALA A 48 -11.39 -24.37 20.70
N THR A 49 -12.18 -24.30 21.77
CA THR A 49 -13.61 -24.62 21.74
C THR A 49 -14.37 -23.63 20.85
N ALA A 50 -14.07 -22.33 20.98
CA ALA A 50 -14.62 -21.29 20.12
C ALA A 50 -14.27 -21.52 18.64
N LEU A 51 -13.02 -21.86 18.35
CA LEU A 51 -12.55 -22.18 17.00
C LEU A 51 -13.31 -23.37 16.40
N ALA A 52 -13.44 -24.47 17.15
CA ALA A 52 -14.14 -25.66 16.71
C ALA A 52 -15.62 -25.36 16.42
N TYR A 53 -16.30 -24.68 17.34
CA TYR A 53 -17.70 -24.33 17.18
C TYR A 53 -17.94 -23.36 16.02
N CYS A 54 -17.17 -22.27 15.93
CA CYS A 54 -17.27 -21.34 14.82
C CYS A 54 -17.02 -22.02 13.47
N GLY A 55 -16.08 -22.99 13.43
CA GLY A 55 -15.83 -23.81 12.25
C GLY A 55 -17.02 -24.69 11.87
N TRP A 56 -17.57 -25.40 12.85
CA TRP A 56 -18.72 -26.29 12.66
C TRP A 56 -19.97 -25.54 12.20
N LEU A 57 -20.34 -24.45 12.88
CA LEU A 57 -21.52 -23.65 12.55
C LEU A 57 -21.48 -23.08 11.12
N ASN A 58 -20.28 -22.75 10.65
CA ASN A 58 -20.07 -22.11 9.36
C ASN A 58 -19.57 -23.07 8.28
N ILE A 59 -19.55 -24.37 8.52
CA ILE A 59 -18.92 -25.34 7.61
C ILE A 59 -19.51 -25.28 6.18
N ASN A 60 -20.80 -24.96 6.07
CA ASN A 60 -21.53 -24.81 4.82
C ASN A 60 -21.61 -23.37 4.29
N ASN A 61 -20.97 -22.41 4.98
CA ASN A 61 -20.94 -21.01 4.60
C ASN A 61 -19.49 -20.53 4.40
N PRO A 62 -18.92 -20.71 3.20
CA PRO A 62 -17.56 -20.28 2.88
C PRO A 62 -17.30 -18.79 3.17
N SER A 63 -18.33 -17.94 3.07
CA SER A 63 -18.20 -16.49 3.27
C SER A 63 -17.93 -16.07 4.72
N SER A 64 -18.10 -16.97 5.69
CA SER A 64 -17.78 -16.76 7.10
C SER A 64 -16.29 -16.95 7.41
N PHE A 65 -15.54 -17.61 6.52
CA PHE A 65 -14.10 -17.80 6.69
C PHE A 65 -13.32 -16.66 6.03
N LEU A 66 -12.13 -16.38 6.57
CA LEU A 66 -11.19 -15.46 5.94
C LEU A 66 -10.64 -16.11 4.67
N ALA A 67 -10.68 -15.34 3.58
CA ALA A 67 -10.10 -15.78 2.32
C ALA A 67 -8.60 -16.01 2.47
N ILE A 68 -8.16 -17.23 2.19
CA ILE A 68 -6.75 -17.54 1.96
C ILE A 68 -6.40 -16.96 0.59
N ARG A 69 -5.34 -16.17 0.54
CA ARG A 69 -4.86 -15.61 -0.73
C ARG A 69 -4.19 -16.70 -1.52
N ASP A 70 -4.33 -16.60 -2.83
CA ASP A 70 -3.52 -17.36 -3.77
C ASP A 70 -2.02 -17.28 -3.38
N PRO A 71 -1.26 -18.40 -3.44
CA PRO A 71 0.14 -18.44 -3.02
C PRO A 71 1.03 -17.46 -3.78
N GLU A 72 0.83 -17.28 -5.08
CA GLU A 72 1.60 -16.35 -5.91
C GLU A 72 1.29 -14.90 -5.51
N ILE A 73 0.01 -14.57 -5.35
CA ILE A 73 -0.43 -13.26 -4.84
C ILE A 73 0.19 -12.98 -3.46
N GLN A 74 0.18 -13.97 -2.57
CA GLN A 74 0.70 -13.81 -1.23
C GLN A 74 2.21 -13.63 -1.23
N ALA A 75 2.95 -14.39 -2.02
CA ALA A 75 4.40 -14.26 -2.19
C ALA A 75 4.76 -12.87 -2.74
N THR A 76 4.07 -12.43 -3.78
CA THR A 76 4.25 -11.09 -4.36
C THR A 76 3.91 -9.98 -3.36
N TYR A 77 2.86 -10.15 -2.56
CA TYR A 77 2.52 -9.19 -1.52
C TYR A 77 3.60 -9.11 -0.42
N GLN A 78 4.27 -10.21 -0.06
CA GLN A 78 5.41 -10.16 0.86
C GLN A 78 6.56 -9.33 0.29
N LEU A 79 6.84 -9.45 -1.01
CA LEU A 79 7.85 -8.62 -1.68
C LEU A 79 7.47 -7.13 -1.67
N VAL A 80 6.17 -6.79 -1.78
CA VAL A 80 5.68 -5.41 -1.60
C VAL A 80 5.98 -4.91 -0.19
N LEU A 81 5.70 -5.71 0.83
CA LEU A 81 6.00 -5.35 2.22
C LEU A 81 7.51 -5.18 2.47
N GLU A 82 8.34 -6.05 1.88
CA GLU A 82 9.79 -5.95 1.96
C GLU A 82 10.30 -4.66 1.29
N HIS A 83 9.80 -4.32 0.10
CA HIS A 83 10.16 -3.07 -0.58
C HIS A 83 9.82 -1.83 0.27
N GLU A 84 8.63 -1.81 0.88
CA GLU A 84 8.21 -0.72 1.77
C GLU A 84 9.10 -0.62 3.03
N ARG A 85 9.46 -1.76 3.61
CA ARG A 85 10.39 -1.82 4.74
C ARG A 85 11.74 -1.24 4.36
N ILE A 86 12.31 -1.64 3.22
CA ILE A 86 13.58 -1.13 2.72
C ILE A 86 13.52 0.40 2.55
N ASN A 87 12.42 0.94 2.00
CA ASN A 87 12.28 2.39 1.83
C ASN A 87 12.26 3.15 3.17
N ARG A 88 11.61 2.58 4.19
CA ARG A 88 11.58 3.16 5.55
C ARG A 88 12.94 3.10 6.22
N GLU A 89 13.70 2.02 6.04
CA GLU A 89 15.05 1.86 6.58
C GLU A 89 16.07 2.79 5.88
N LEU A 90 15.94 2.98 4.56
CA LEU A 90 16.87 3.81 3.79
C LEU A 90 16.87 5.29 4.20
N LYS A 91 15.69 5.88 4.46
CA LYS A 91 15.55 7.32 4.75
C LYS A 91 16.41 7.79 5.94
N PRO A 92 16.33 7.19 7.15
CA PRO A 92 17.17 7.61 8.28
C PRO A 92 18.67 7.35 8.03
N LEU A 93 19.02 6.25 7.38
CA LEU A 93 20.42 5.94 7.06
C LEU A 93 21.04 6.98 6.11
N VAL A 94 20.32 7.33 5.04
CA VAL A 94 20.74 8.37 4.08
C VAL A 94 20.86 9.72 4.77
N ASN A 95 19.91 10.09 5.64
CA ASN A 95 19.97 11.36 6.37
C ASN A 95 21.17 11.40 7.31
N ARG A 96 21.44 10.32 8.05
CA ARG A 96 22.60 10.22 8.93
C ARG A 96 23.91 10.31 8.14
N ALA A 97 24.00 9.62 7.00
CA ALA A 97 25.18 9.69 6.13
C ALA A 97 25.38 11.10 5.56
N ARG A 98 24.30 11.79 5.14
CA ARG A 98 24.36 13.19 4.69
C ARG A 98 24.80 14.15 5.79
N ASN A 99 24.46 13.89 7.05
CA ASN A 99 24.93 14.68 8.18
C ASN A 99 26.46 14.57 8.32
N LEU A 100 27.05 13.39 8.15
CA LEU A 100 28.51 13.23 8.14
C LEU A 100 29.16 13.88 6.92
N LEU A 101 28.49 13.83 5.76
CA LEU A 101 28.98 14.50 4.55
C LEU A 101 29.11 16.02 4.70
N HIS A 102 28.41 16.65 5.65
CA HIS A 102 28.61 18.09 5.89
C HIS A 102 30.05 18.45 6.25
N THR A 103 30.69 17.61 7.07
CA THR A 103 32.06 17.82 7.54
C THR A 103 33.07 17.12 6.63
N GLU A 104 32.74 15.91 6.17
CA GLU A 104 33.68 15.07 5.44
C GLU A 104 33.76 15.39 3.95
N PHE A 105 32.65 15.71 3.28
CA PHE A 105 32.61 15.98 1.84
C PHE A 105 31.38 16.83 1.44
N SER A 106 31.41 18.11 1.84
CA SER A 106 30.26 19.02 1.79
C SER A 106 29.69 19.20 0.37
N GLU A 107 30.55 19.18 -0.65
CA GLU A 107 30.19 19.34 -2.06
C GLU A 107 29.39 18.14 -2.61
N ALA A 108 29.45 16.99 -1.93
CA ALA A 108 28.67 15.80 -2.28
C ALA A 108 27.39 15.64 -1.46
N LYS A 109 27.17 16.42 -0.40
CA LYS A 109 25.97 16.33 0.46
C LYS A 109 24.66 16.39 -0.33
N ASN A 110 24.57 17.35 -1.26
CA ASN A 110 23.39 17.60 -2.08
C ASN A 110 23.43 16.83 -3.41
N SER A 111 24.38 15.91 -3.58
CA SER A 111 24.38 15.05 -4.76
C SER A 111 23.05 14.31 -4.84
N LYS A 112 22.41 14.39 -6.00
CA LYS A 112 21.11 13.76 -6.22
C LYS A 112 21.29 12.26 -6.02
N SER A 113 20.74 11.74 -4.91
CA SER A 113 20.33 10.36 -4.86
C SER A 113 19.19 10.23 -5.84
N GLN A 114 19.47 9.77 -7.07
CA GLN A 114 18.42 9.66 -8.06
C GLN A 114 17.37 8.68 -7.55
N SER A 115 16.11 8.90 -7.92
CA SER A 115 15.03 7.93 -7.71
C SER A 115 15.16 6.71 -8.63
N SER A 116 16.29 6.54 -9.31
CA SER A 116 16.59 5.37 -10.13
C SER A 116 16.73 4.13 -9.24
N ASP A 117 16.41 2.97 -9.80
CA ASP A 117 16.63 1.68 -9.12
C ASP A 117 18.10 1.31 -8.97
N ASN A 118 18.99 2.07 -9.63
CA ASN A 118 20.43 1.94 -9.46
C ASN A 118 20.89 2.50 -8.12
N VAL A 119 21.96 1.92 -7.59
CA VAL A 119 22.67 2.47 -6.43
C VAL A 119 23.29 3.80 -6.83
N ASP A 120 23.15 4.84 -6.00
CA ASP A 120 23.72 6.15 -6.31
C ASP A 120 25.24 6.07 -6.35
N GLY A 121 25.86 6.69 -7.35
CA GLY A 121 27.31 6.68 -7.52
C GLY A 121 28.06 7.21 -6.31
N ILE A 122 27.50 8.17 -5.56
CA ILE A 122 28.12 8.69 -4.34
C ILE A 122 28.25 7.61 -3.25
N TRP A 123 27.22 6.78 -3.06
CA TRP A 123 27.27 5.73 -2.04
C TRP A 123 28.20 4.59 -2.47
N LEU A 124 28.23 4.25 -3.75
CA LEU A 124 29.21 3.30 -4.29
C LEU A 124 30.64 3.80 -4.10
N PHE A 125 30.89 5.09 -4.34
CA PHE A 125 32.18 5.72 -4.12
C PHE A 125 32.63 5.70 -2.66
N ILE A 126 31.79 6.18 -1.74
CA ILE A 126 32.10 6.21 -0.31
C ILE A 126 32.29 4.80 0.26
N SER A 127 31.48 3.83 -0.18
CA SER A 127 31.58 2.44 0.27
C SER A 127 32.75 1.66 -0.35
N ASN A 128 33.49 2.27 -1.29
CA ASN A 128 34.48 1.60 -2.13
C ASN A 128 33.93 0.35 -2.84
N SER A 129 32.66 0.39 -3.22
CA SER A 129 32.02 -0.67 -4.00
C SER A 129 32.30 -0.51 -5.50
N ASP A 130 32.16 -1.61 -6.24
CA ASP A 130 32.26 -1.61 -7.70
C ASP A 130 31.33 -0.58 -8.34
N GLN A 131 31.90 0.20 -9.24
CA GLN A 131 31.21 1.23 -10.02
C GLN A 131 31.93 1.43 -11.35
N GLU A 132 31.23 2.01 -12.31
CA GLU A 132 31.81 2.35 -13.61
C GLU A 132 33.07 3.23 -13.45
N PRO A 133 34.17 2.94 -14.19
CA PRO A 133 35.43 3.68 -14.08
C PRO A 133 35.28 5.19 -14.28
N LYS A 134 34.35 5.62 -15.15
CA LYS A 134 34.05 7.03 -15.39
C LYS A 134 33.49 7.73 -14.14
N LYS A 135 32.58 7.09 -13.41
CA LYS A 135 31.97 7.63 -12.18
C LYS A 135 32.99 7.68 -11.05
N LEU A 136 33.84 6.66 -10.93
CA LEU A 136 34.95 6.65 -9.97
C LEU A 136 35.90 7.83 -10.19
N LYS A 137 36.37 8.03 -11.43
CA LYS A 137 37.25 9.17 -11.77
C LYS A 137 36.59 10.52 -11.45
N TYR A 138 35.29 10.66 -11.75
CA TYR A 138 34.53 11.87 -11.44
C TYR A 138 34.52 12.17 -9.94
N TRP A 139 34.18 11.18 -9.09
CA TRP A 139 34.13 11.39 -7.65
C TRP A 139 35.50 11.62 -7.02
N ARG A 140 36.55 10.94 -7.50
CA ARG A 140 37.94 11.19 -7.07
C ARG A 140 38.38 12.62 -7.37
N LYS A 141 38.15 13.10 -8.60
CA LYS A 141 38.47 14.48 -8.99
C LYS A 141 37.69 15.52 -8.17
N LYS A 142 36.47 15.18 -7.76
CA LYS A 142 35.65 16.06 -6.92
C LYS A 142 36.13 16.06 -5.46
N LEU A 143 36.50 14.90 -4.92
CA LEU A 143 37.06 14.76 -3.58
C LEU A 143 38.42 15.47 -3.45
N SER A 144 39.28 15.39 -4.47
CA SER A 144 40.60 16.04 -4.45
C SER A 144 40.54 17.57 -4.39
N LYS A 145 39.38 18.16 -4.70
CA LYS A 145 39.11 19.60 -4.62
C LYS A 145 38.19 19.96 -3.44
N SER A 146 37.89 18.99 -2.59
CA SER A 146 36.97 19.20 -1.47
C SER A 146 37.65 19.96 -0.35
N ILE A 147 36.91 20.85 0.29
CA ILE A 147 37.29 21.50 1.56
C ILE A 147 37.01 20.60 2.77
N GLY A 148 36.40 19.43 2.57
CA GLY A 148 36.03 18.50 3.63
C GLY A 148 37.20 17.67 4.12
N THR A 149 37.09 17.16 5.34
CA THR A 149 38.16 16.41 6.01
C THR A 149 38.54 15.12 5.28
N ALA A 150 37.65 14.58 4.43
CA ALA A 150 37.89 13.33 3.71
C ALA A 150 38.91 13.46 2.57
N ASN A 151 39.26 14.68 2.13
CA ASN A 151 40.33 14.87 1.16
C ASN A 151 41.70 14.50 1.74
N GLU A 152 41.94 14.84 3.01
CA GLU A 152 43.21 14.61 3.70
C GLU A 152 43.25 13.27 4.44
N SER A 153 42.17 12.98 5.20
CA SER A 153 42.11 11.84 6.13
C SER A 153 41.30 10.64 5.61
N GLY A 154 40.67 10.79 4.44
CA GLY A 154 39.71 9.81 3.94
C GLY A 154 38.36 9.85 4.67
N PHE A 155 37.41 9.04 4.20
CA PHE A 155 36.09 8.95 4.84
C PHE A 155 36.15 8.23 6.19
N SER A 156 35.34 8.68 7.14
CA SER A 156 35.24 8.01 8.44
C SER A 156 34.70 6.58 8.30
N SER A 157 35.14 5.70 9.21
CA SER A 157 34.66 4.31 9.25
C SER A 157 33.14 4.22 9.42
N GLN A 158 32.53 5.18 10.13
CA GLN A 158 31.09 5.28 10.27
C GLN A 158 30.40 5.61 8.95
N LEU A 159 30.90 6.59 8.20
CA LEU A 159 30.33 6.97 6.91
C LEU A 159 30.46 5.82 5.89
N ILE A 160 31.59 5.12 5.87
CA ILE A 160 31.81 3.94 5.01
C ILE A 160 30.79 2.84 5.33
N LYS A 161 30.60 2.47 6.61
CA LYS A 161 29.62 1.45 7.02
C LYS A 161 28.18 1.83 6.65
N LEU A 162 27.82 3.10 6.81
CA LEU A 162 26.50 3.61 6.41
C LEU A 162 26.32 3.51 4.90
N ALA A 163 27.31 3.93 4.12
CA ALA A 163 27.27 3.85 2.66
C ALA A 163 27.17 2.40 2.16
N GLN A 164 27.92 1.46 2.76
CA GLN A 164 27.82 0.02 2.47
C GLN A 164 26.41 -0.52 2.73
N THR A 165 25.81 -0.16 3.87
CA THR A 165 24.43 -0.55 4.22
C THR A 165 23.40 0.06 3.26
N ILE A 166 23.56 1.33 2.88
CA ILE A 166 22.71 1.97 1.87
C ILE A 166 22.82 1.24 0.53
N CYS A 167 24.04 0.91 0.12
CA CYS A 167 24.28 0.17 -1.12
C CYS A 167 23.62 -1.21 -1.10
N SER A 168 23.77 -1.98 -0.03
CA SER A 168 23.18 -3.33 0.09
C SER A 168 21.65 -3.28 0.04
N LEU A 169 21.03 -2.35 0.77
CA LEU A 169 19.57 -2.15 0.76
C LEU A 169 19.06 -1.72 -0.62
N LYS A 170 19.76 -0.81 -1.30
CA LYS A 170 19.40 -0.42 -2.68
C LYS A 170 19.55 -1.60 -3.66
N LYS A 171 20.63 -2.38 -3.57
CA LYS A 171 20.84 -3.58 -4.41
C LYS A 171 19.71 -4.59 -4.22
N ARG A 172 19.21 -4.78 -3.00
CA ARG A 172 18.05 -5.68 -2.73
C ARG A 172 16.75 -5.25 -3.42
N ARG A 173 16.57 -3.95 -3.72
CA ARG A 173 15.35 -3.48 -4.42
C ARG A 173 15.31 -3.87 -5.90
N ILE A 174 16.47 -4.04 -6.53
CA ILE A 174 16.59 -4.37 -7.96
C ILE A 174 15.88 -5.69 -8.29
N PRO A 175 16.23 -6.84 -7.67
CA PRO A 175 15.56 -8.10 -7.96
C PRO A 175 14.07 -8.08 -7.59
N ILE A 176 13.67 -7.34 -6.54
CA ILE A 176 12.24 -7.18 -6.19
C ILE A 176 11.48 -6.52 -7.34
N LYS A 177 12.04 -5.46 -7.94
CA LYS A 177 11.41 -4.79 -9.08
C LYS A 177 11.31 -5.71 -10.30
N HIS A 178 12.35 -6.48 -10.60
CA HIS A 178 12.31 -7.46 -11.69
C HIS A 178 11.20 -8.49 -11.46
N ARG A 179 11.12 -9.06 -10.25
CA ARG A 179 10.02 -9.99 -9.90
C ARG A 179 8.64 -9.36 -10.05
N PHE A 180 8.47 -8.07 -9.74
CA PHE A 180 7.22 -7.38 -9.99
C PHE A 180 6.89 -7.24 -11.47
N GLN A 181 7.88 -7.01 -12.32
CA GLN A 181 7.69 -6.96 -13.77
C GLN A 181 7.28 -8.33 -14.30
N ASP A 182 8.03 -9.37 -13.92
CA ASP A 182 7.77 -10.74 -14.35
C ASP A 182 6.37 -11.19 -13.91
N PHE A 183 6.02 -10.94 -12.64
CA PHE A 183 4.70 -11.22 -12.09
C PHE A 183 3.58 -10.51 -12.89
N LEU A 184 3.74 -9.23 -13.23
CA LEU A 184 2.73 -8.51 -14.02
C LEU A 184 2.64 -8.97 -15.47
N LEU A 185 3.68 -9.60 -16.02
CA LEU A 185 3.72 -10.10 -17.39
C LEU A 185 3.03 -11.46 -17.55
N SER A 186 2.77 -12.19 -16.46
CA SER A 186 2.05 -13.46 -16.52
C SER A 186 0.72 -13.32 -17.28
N PRO A 187 0.36 -14.27 -18.17
CA PRO A 187 -0.84 -14.19 -19.00
C PRO A 187 -2.13 -14.06 -18.21
N GLU A 188 -2.20 -14.71 -17.05
CA GLU A 188 -3.34 -14.67 -16.13
C GLU A 188 -3.71 -13.25 -15.70
N TYR A 189 -2.72 -12.36 -15.60
CA TYR A 189 -2.93 -10.99 -15.16
C TYR A 189 -3.11 -9.99 -16.31
N ASP A 190 -3.26 -10.45 -17.56
CA ASP A 190 -3.42 -9.57 -18.74
C ASP A 190 -4.63 -8.65 -18.63
N PHE A 191 -5.76 -9.17 -18.11
CA PHE A 191 -6.96 -8.37 -17.85
C PHE A 191 -6.66 -7.17 -16.92
N TYR A 192 -5.95 -7.42 -15.83
CA TYR A 192 -5.56 -6.38 -14.88
C TYR A 192 -4.55 -5.42 -15.49
N ARG A 193 -3.53 -5.93 -16.18
CA ARG A 193 -2.48 -5.14 -16.82
C ARG A 193 -3.06 -4.17 -17.84
N LYS A 194 -3.98 -4.62 -18.69
CA LYS A 194 -4.72 -3.77 -19.64
C LYS A 194 -5.47 -2.66 -18.90
N ALA A 195 -6.25 -3.01 -17.87
CA ALA A 195 -6.97 -2.01 -17.07
C ALA A 195 -6.02 -1.00 -16.42
N PHE A 196 -4.94 -1.44 -15.78
CA PHE A 196 -3.96 -0.57 -15.12
C PHE A 196 -3.23 0.35 -16.10
N SER A 197 -2.90 -0.16 -17.29
CA SER A 197 -2.28 0.64 -18.35
C SER A 197 -3.20 1.78 -18.82
N ALA A 198 -4.52 1.59 -18.82
CA ALA A 198 -5.47 2.63 -19.19
C ALA A 198 -5.48 3.81 -18.20
N PHE A 199 -5.00 3.60 -16.97
CA PHE A 199 -4.85 4.64 -15.95
C PHE A 199 -3.39 5.09 -15.75
N ASP A 200 -2.45 4.61 -16.56
CA ASP A 200 -1.01 4.86 -16.44
C ASP A 200 -0.47 4.59 -15.01
N LEU A 201 -0.91 3.46 -14.44
CA LEU A 201 -0.38 2.99 -13.17
C LEU A 201 1.05 2.46 -13.37
N GLY A 202 1.96 2.88 -12.48
CA GLY A 202 3.32 2.34 -12.44
C GLY A 202 3.35 0.90 -11.92
N ILE A 203 4.53 0.27 -11.98
CA ILE A 203 4.74 -1.12 -11.56
C ILE A 203 4.34 -1.31 -10.09
N TYR A 204 4.78 -0.42 -9.20
CA TYR A 204 4.50 -0.53 -7.77
C TYR A 204 3.02 -0.34 -7.44
N GLU A 205 2.36 0.63 -8.08
CA GLU A 205 0.92 0.85 -7.95
C GLU A 205 0.14 -0.37 -8.43
N SER A 206 0.48 -0.87 -9.62
CA SER A 206 -0.16 -2.02 -10.27
C SER A 206 -0.08 -3.27 -9.40
N VAL A 207 1.12 -3.68 -8.97
CA VAL A 207 1.30 -4.86 -8.11
C VAL A 207 0.56 -4.70 -6.78
N THR A 208 0.68 -3.53 -6.15
CA THR A 208 0.04 -3.28 -4.84
C THR A 208 -1.48 -3.36 -4.93
N ILE A 209 -2.07 -2.87 -6.03
CA ILE A 209 -3.51 -2.92 -6.27
C ILE A 209 -3.94 -4.34 -6.60
N LEU A 210 -3.25 -5.01 -7.53
CA LEU A 210 -3.54 -6.39 -7.94
C LEU A 210 -3.61 -7.33 -6.73
N CYS A 211 -2.60 -7.26 -5.86
CA CYS A 211 -2.54 -8.09 -4.65
C CYS A 211 -3.73 -7.91 -3.68
N GLN A 212 -4.52 -6.83 -3.81
CA GLN A 212 -5.73 -6.63 -3.01
C GLN A 212 -7.02 -7.05 -3.71
N ILE A 213 -7.04 -7.04 -5.04
CA ILE A 213 -8.26 -7.18 -5.83
C ILE A 213 -8.34 -8.50 -6.59
N TYR A 214 -7.27 -9.28 -6.62
CA TYR A 214 -7.30 -10.62 -7.20
C TYR A 214 -7.96 -11.63 -6.24
N PRO A 215 -8.76 -12.59 -6.74
CA PRO A 215 -9.35 -12.62 -8.09
C PRO A 215 -10.50 -11.58 -8.20
N PHE A 216 -10.78 -11.05 -9.39
CA PHE A 216 -11.71 -9.92 -9.55
C PHE A 216 -13.17 -10.37 -9.39
N GLU A 217 -13.42 -11.63 -9.70
CA GLU A 217 -14.67 -12.38 -9.58
C GLU A 217 -15.25 -12.29 -8.17
N GLN A 218 -14.42 -12.08 -7.14
CA GLN A 218 -14.88 -11.88 -5.75
C GLN A 218 -15.79 -10.65 -5.57
N PHE A 219 -15.81 -9.73 -6.55
CA PHE A 219 -16.66 -8.53 -6.58
C PHE A 219 -17.90 -8.70 -7.47
N LEU A 220 -18.01 -9.82 -8.17
CA LEU A 220 -19.09 -10.13 -9.09
C LEU A 220 -20.10 -11.09 -8.44
N ASP A 221 -21.28 -11.21 -9.05
CA ASP A 221 -22.24 -12.28 -8.74
C ASP A 221 -21.98 -13.52 -9.61
N GLY A 222 -22.81 -14.56 -9.45
CA GLY A 222 -22.66 -15.83 -10.16
C GLY A 222 -22.82 -15.74 -11.68
N GLU A 223 -23.36 -14.63 -12.19
CA GLU A 223 -23.52 -14.36 -13.63
C GLU A 223 -22.38 -13.49 -14.18
N GLY A 224 -21.42 -13.09 -13.33
CA GLY A 224 -20.34 -12.18 -13.71
C GLY A 224 -20.74 -10.70 -13.69
N ASN A 225 -21.93 -10.37 -13.22
CA ASN A 225 -22.40 -9.00 -13.07
C ASN A 225 -21.94 -8.39 -11.75
N GLU A 226 -22.06 -7.07 -11.60
CA GLU A 226 -21.71 -6.41 -10.33
C GLU A 226 -22.57 -6.96 -9.18
N LEU A 227 -21.93 -7.51 -8.15
CA LEU A 227 -22.63 -8.05 -6.99
C LEU A 227 -23.49 -6.99 -6.30
N ARG A 228 -24.82 -7.14 -6.42
CA ARG A 228 -25.83 -6.26 -5.82
C ARG A 228 -26.71 -7.04 -4.85
N LYS A 229 -27.08 -6.40 -3.73
CA LYS A 229 -28.05 -6.96 -2.78
C LYS A 229 -29.21 -5.99 -2.60
N ILE A 230 -30.43 -6.49 -2.79
CA ILE A 230 -31.65 -5.74 -2.50
C ILE A 230 -31.84 -5.75 -0.99
N LYS A 231 -31.88 -4.57 -0.37
CA LYS A 231 -32.20 -4.45 1.05
C LYS A 231 -33.66 -3.98 1.17
N PRO A 232 -34.56 -4.78 1.75
CA PRO A 232 -35.88 -4.27 2.10
C PRO A 232 -35.69 -3.10 3.08
N ARG A 233 -36.43 -1.99 2.87
CA ARG A 233 -36.46 -0.93 3.89
C ARG A 233 -37.06 -1.52 5.17
N LYS A 234 -36.58 -1.05 6.33
CA LYS A 234 -37.17 -1.43 7.62
C LYS A 234 -38.69 -1.18 7.58
N PHE A 235 -39.47 -2.10 8.15
CA PHE A 235 -40.93 -2.06 8.25
C PHE A 235 -41.45 -0.63 8.53
N GLY A 236 -42.45 -0.18 7.77
CA GLY A 236 -43.19 1.06 8.01
C GLY A 236 -42.92 2.25 7.07
N LYS A 237 -41.99 2.16 6.10
CA LYS A 237 -41.83 3.21 5.07
C LYS A 237 -42.18 2.65 3.68
N ALA A 238 -43.38 2.96 3.19
CA ALA A 238 -43.79 2.70 1.81
C ALA A 238 -42.78 3.36 0.85
N GLY A 239 -42.09 2.55 0.05
CA GLY A 239 -41.08 3.03 -0.88
C GLY A 239 -40.28 1.91 -1.52
N LYS A 240 -39.80 2.16 -2.75
CA LYS A 240 -39.06 1.18 -3.55
C LYS A 240 -37.85 0.61 -2.77
N PRO A 241 -37.56 -0.71 -2.90
CA PRO A 241 -36.39 -1.34 -2.29
C PRO A 241 -35.09 -0.61 -2.66
N VAL A 242 -34.11 -0.59 -1.75
CA VAL A 242 -32.81 0.03 -2.02
C VAL A 242 -31.81 -1.03 -2.45
N THR A 243 -31.27 -0.89 -3.66
CA THR A 243 -30.21 -1.75 -4.19
C THR A 243 -28.86 -1.31 -3.64
N LYS A 244 -28.19 -2.19 -2.89
CA LYS A 244 -26.83 -1.95 -2.39
C LYS A 244 -25.82 -2.58 -3.35
N ARG A 245 -24.91 -1.75 -3.86
CA ARG A 245 -23.73 -2.16 -4.66
C ARG A 245 -22.69 -2.83 -3.78
N VAL A 246 -22.84 -4.13 -3.50
CA VAL A 246 -21.99 -4.85 -2.54
C VAL A 246 -20.59 -5.08 -3.12
N GLY A 247 -20.50 -5.47 -4.39
CA GLY A 247 -19.24 -5.66 -5.12
C GLY A 247 -18.36 -4.41 -5.07
N LEU A 248 -18.90 -3.27 -5.52
CA LEU A 248 -18.17 -2.00 -5.48
C LEU A 248 -17.74 -1.58 -4.07
N ASN A 249 -18.59 -1.78 -3.06
CA ASN A 249 -18.22 -1.48 -1.68
C ASN A 249 -17.09 -2.39 -1.17
N ARG A 250 -17.08 -3.67 -1.54
CA ARG A 250 -16.00 -4.61 -1.23
C ARG A 250 -14.70 -4.21 -1.95
N PHE A 251 -14.79 -3.84 -3.22
CA PHE A 251 -13.66 -3.35 -4.00
C PHE A 251 -13.04 -2.10 -3.35
N HIS A 252 -13.85 -1.11 -3.00
CA HIS A 252 -13.40 0.06 -2.25
C HIS A 252 -12.81 -0.30 -0.89
N ALA A 253 -13.37 -1.30 -0.19
CA ALA A 253 -12.82 -1.77 1.07
C ALA A 253 -11.45 -2.42 0.89
N ARG A 254 -11.24 -3.25 -0.14
CA ARG A 254 -9.92 -3.85 -0.43
C ARG A 254 -8.86 -2.79 -0.69
N LEU A 255 -9.22 -1.74 -1.42
CA LEU A 255 -8.33 -0.61 -1.74
C LEU A 255 -8.15 0.41 -0.60
N GLY A 256 -8.74 0.17 0.58
CA GLY A 256 -8.57 1.06 1.71
C GLY A 256 -9.41 2.34 1.64
N LYS A 257 -10.48 2.39 0.85
CA LYS A 257 -11.38 3.54 0.69
C LYS A 257 -12.72 3.41 1.42
N ALA A 258 -13.07 2.22 1.94
CA ALA A 258 -14.33 2.06 2.63
C ALA A 258 -14.27 2.65 4.05
N VAL A 259 -15.25 3.49 4.36
CA VAL A 259 -15.46 4.06 5.69
C VAL A 259 -16.43 3.18 6.47
N LYS A 260 -16.05 2.76 7.69
CA LYS A 260 -16.94 2.05 8.61
C LYS A 260 -17.18 2.88 9.86
N PRO A 261 -18.40 2.88 10.41
CA PRO A 261 -18.63 3.41 11.74
C PRO A 261 -17.82 2.59 12.75
N TRP A 262 -17.25 3.29 13.73
CA TRP A 262 -16.54 2.71 14.86
C TRP A 262 -17.12 3.27 16.14
N GLU A 263 -17.30 2.40 17.12
CA GLU A 263 -17.76 2.76 18.46
C GLU A 263 -16.82 2.10 19.48
N SER A 264 -16.35 2.88 20.45
CA SER A 264 -15.57 2.40 21.59
C SER A 264 -16.03 3.11 22.84
N GLY A 265 -16.75 2.39 23.70
CA GLY A 265 -17.46 2.97 24.84
C GLY A 265 -18.41 4.07 24.37
N LYS A 266 -18.26 5.28 24.91
CA LYS A 266 -19.09 6.45 24.54
C LYS A 266 -18.64 7.15 23.25
N LYS A 267 -17.46 6.83 22.71
CA LYS A 267 -16.93 7.51 21.50
C LYS A 267 -17.44 6.82 20.24
N LYS A 268 -18.07 7.60 19.36
CA LYS A 268 -18.51 7.18 18.02
C LYS A 268 -17.74 7.94 16.97
N GLY A 269 -17.39 7.27 15.88
CA GLY A 269 -16.63 7.88 14.80
C GLY A 269 -16.64 7.05 13.53
N HIS A 270 -15.79 7.42 12.59
CA HIS A 270 -15.63 6.74 11.33
C HIS A 270 -14.16 6.37 11.14
N ILE A 271 -13.91 5.11 10.83
CA ILE A 271 -12.57 4.59 10.51
C ILE A 271 -12.53 4.14 9.05
N VAL A 272 -11.44 4.50 8.38
CA VAL A 272 -11.15 3.98 7.04
C VAL A 272 -10.61 2.56 7.18
N THR A 273 -11.17 1.63 6.42
CA THR A 273 -10.85 0.20 6.48
C THR A 273 -10.25 -0.28 5.17
N GLY A 274 -9.34 -1.28 5.25
CA GLY A 274 -8.66 -1.88 4.11
C GLY A 274 -7.17 -1.59 4.02
N SER A 275 -6.58 -1.87 2.85
CA SER A 275 -5.15 -1.73 2.61
C SER A 275 -4.70 -0.27 2.69
N VAL A 276 -3.89 0.05 3.71
CA VAL A 276 -3.25 1.36 3.87
C VAL A 276 -2.29 1.62 2.71
N LEU A 277 -1.52 0.60 2.29
CA LEU A 277 -0.54 0.71 1.21
C LEU A 277 -1.22 1.04 -0.12
N SER A 278 -2.31 0.34 -0.48
CA SER A 278 -3.04 0.61 -1.72
C SER A 278 -3.62 2.02 -1.73
N ARG A 279 -4.13 2.49 -0.58
CA ARG A 279 -4.59 3.88 -0.46
C ARG A 279 -3.45 4.89 -0.67
N ILE A 280 -2.28 4.66 -0.07
CA ILE A 280 -1.10 5.53 -0.27
C ILE A 280 -0.68 5.53 -1.74
N ARG A 281 -0.59 4.36 -2.38
CA ARG A 281 -0.24 4.24 -3.81
C ARG A 281 -1.22 4.96 -4.72
N LEU A 282 -2.52 4.75 -4.50
CA LEU A 282 -3.57 5.47 -5.24
C LEU A 282 -3.51 6.98 -5.00
N TYR A 283 -3.19 7.42 -3.79
CA TYR A 283 -3.01 8.85 -3.49
C TYR A 283 -1.79 9.42 -4.21
N LEU A 284 -0.64 8.75 -4.18
CA LEU A 284 0.57 9.20 -4.86
C LEU A 284 0.39 9.25 -6.38
N TRP A 285 -0.28 8.25 -6.95
CA TRP A 285 -0.70 8.26 -8.35
C TRP A 285 -1.60 9.47 -8.62
N ALA A 286 -2.69 9.62 -7.87
CA ALA A 286 -3.63 10.74 -8.01
C ALA A 286 -2.93 12.09 -7.91
N HIS A 287 -2.02 12.27 -6.95
CA HIS A 287 -1.26 13.49 -6.74
C HIS A 287 -0.32 13.78 -7.92
N ARG A 288 0.36 12.76 -8.45
CA ARG A 288 1.23 12.90 -9.62
C ARG A 288 0.46 13.37 -10.86
N PHE A 289 -0.74 12.85 -11.08
CA PHE A 289 -1.53 13.12 -12.30
C PHE A 289 -2.50 14.29 -12.19
N MET A 290 -3.01 14.60 -10.99
CA MET A 290 -4.03 15.63 -10.78
C MET A 290 -3.54 16.87 -10.03
N GLY A 291 -2.44 16.77 -9.28
CA GLY A 291 -1.99 17.83 -8.35
C GLY A 291 -0.85 18.73 -8.84
N MET A 292 -0.10 18.36 -9.89
CA MET A 292 1.16 19.04 -10.26
C MET A 292 1.17 19.66 -11.67
N GLY A 293 -0.01 20.09 -12.17
CA GLY A 293 -0.21 20.55 -13.55
C GLY A 293 -0.65 19.42 -14.49
N GLN A 294 -1.11 19.77 -15.70
CA GLN A 294 -1.46 18.76 -16.70
C GLN A 294 -0.24 17.84 -16.93
N PRO A 295 -0.42 16.51 -16.88
CA PRO A 295 0.66 15.59 -17.23
C PRO A 295 1.19 15.93 -18.63
N LYS A 296 2.50 15.81 -18.86
CA LYS A 296 3.03 15.81 -20.24
C LYS A 296 2.50 14.56 -20.94
N ASP A 297 1.68 14.74 -21.97
CA ASP A 297 1.07 13.69 -22.81
C ASP A 297 0.20 12.65 -22.06
N PRO A 298 -0.85 13.08 -21.33
CA PRO A 298 -1.71 12.15 -20.61
C PRO A 298 -2.60 11.37 -21.57
N LYS A 299 -2.86 10.09 -21.26
CA LYS A 299 -3.86 9.29 -21.98
C LYS A 299 -5.25 9.96 -21.92
N PRO A 300 -6.12 9.79 -22.93
CA PRO A 300 -7.44 10.41 -22.95
C PRO A 300 -8.30 10.14 -21.71
N SER A 301 -8.21 8.94 -21.14
CA SER A 301 -8.85 8.54 -19.87
C SER A 301 -8.39 9.38 -18.67
N ILE A 302 -7.10 9.73 -18.62
CA ILE A 302 -6.50 10.55 -17.56
C ILE A 302 -6.90 12.01 -17.76
N ILE A 303 -6.93 12.49 -19.00
CA ILE A 303 -7.46 13.82 -19.35
C ILE A 303 -8.92 13.95 -18.91
N PHE A 304 -9.74 12.94 -19.23
CA PHE A 304 -11.13 12.88 -18.79
C PHE A 304 -11.25 12.92 -17.26
N LEU A 305 -10.48 12.11 -16.53
CA LEU A 305 -10.49 12.11 -15.07
C LEU A 305 -9.94 13.41 -14.47
N TYR A 306 -8.95 14.03 -15.10
CA TYR A 306 -8.38 15.31 -14.70
C TYR A 306 -9.41 16.44 -14.87
N HIS A 307 -10.06 16.53 -16.04
CA HIS A 307 -11.14 17.48 -16.24
C HIS A 307 -12.31 17.19 -15.33
N ARG A 308 -12.66 15.92 -15.11
CA ARG A 308 -13.68 15.55 -14.13
C ARG A 308 -13.27 15.95 -12.71
N TYR A 309 -12.00 15.82 -12.33
CA TYR A 309 -11.49 16.30 -11.03
C TYR A 309 -11.55 17.83 -10.92
N LEU A 310 -11.16 18.56 -11.96
CA LEU A 310 -11.26 20.02 -11.99
C LEU A 310 -12.71 20.51 -12.02
N ASN A 311 -13.61 19.78 -12.67
CA ASN A 311 -15.01 20.18 -12.86
C ASN A 311 -15.92 19.71 -11.71
N ASP A 312 -15.68 18.53 -11.14
CA ASP A 312 -16.54 17.92 -10.11
C ASP A 312 -16.02 18.12 -8.68
N ILE A 313 -14.68 18.23 -8.50
CA ILE A 313 -14.01 18.06 -7.21
C ILE A 313 -13.35 19.36 -6.70
N GLN A 314 -12.56 20.05 -7.52
CA GLN A 314 -12.21 21.43 -7.21
C GLN A 314 -13.45 22.26 -7.54
N ALA A 315 -14.11 22.83 -6.54
CA ALA A 315 -15.05 23.91 -6.82
C ALA A 315 -14.35 24.91 -7.77
N LYS A 316 -15.06 25.48 -8.75
CA LYS A 316 -14.46 26.54 -9.56
C LYS A 316 -13.92 27.56 -8.57
N LEU A 317 -12.60 27.75 -8.56
CA LEU A 317 -12.04 28.82 -7.78
C LEU A 317 -12.35 30.10 -8.56
N THR A 318 -12.85 31.13 -7.89
CA THR A 318 -12.87 32.47 -8.45
C THR A 318 -11.44 32.88 -8.80
N LYS A 319 -11.26 33.95 -9.59
CA LYS A 319 -9.92 34.48 -9.90
C LYS A 319 -9.07 34.75 -8.65
N ASP A 320 -9.72 34.94 -7.49
CA ASP A 320 -9.10 35.21 -6.18
C ASP A 320 -8.88 33.93 -5.34
N GLY A 321 -9.05 32.74 -5.91
CA GLY A 321 -8.82 31.47 -5.19
C GLY A 321 -9.90 31.11 -4.16
N LYS A 322 -11.08 31.74 -4.19
CA LYS A 322 -12.22 31.41 -3.31
C LYS A 322 -13.15 30.42 -3.99
N ILE A 323 -13.86 29.61 -3.23
CA ILE A 323 -14.89 28.68 -3.75
C ILE A 323 -16.01 29.50 -4.42
N ASP A 324 -16.27 29.25 -5.70
CA ASP A 324 -17.38 29.84 -6.44
C ASP A 324 -18.72 29.44 -5.80
N PRO A 325 -19.49 30.41 -5.27
CA PRO A 325 -20.76 30.14 -4.61
C PRO A 325 -21.86 29.64 -5.56
N GLU A 326 -21.76 29.89 -6.87
CA GLU A 326 -22.72 29.39 -7.87
C GLU A 326 -22.43 27.97 -8.34
N ARG A 327 -21.20 27.48 -8.10
CA ARG A 327 -20.77 26.12 -8.43
C ARG A 327 -20.05 25.47 -7.24
N PRO A 328 -20.75 25.29 -6.11
CA PRO A 328 -20.16 24.66 -4.94
C PRO A 328 -19.88 23.20 -5.31
N GLY A 329 -18.59 22.87 -5.50
CA GLY A 329 -18.17 21.50 -5.81
C GLY A 329 -18.80 20.49 -4.85
N ASN A 330 -18.93 19.24 -5.33
CA ASN A 330 -19.72 18.23 -4.63
C ASN A 330 -19.17 17.99 -3.20
N ASN A 331 -20.00 18.19 -2.17
CA ASN A 331 -19.69 18.16 -0.72
C ASN A 331 -18.95 16.90 -0.20
N SER A 332 -18.72 15.92 -1.07
CA SER A 332 -17.93 14.71 -0.80
C SER A 332 -16.52 14.99 -0.26
N LEU A 333 -15.90 16.13 -0.58
CA LEU A 333 -14.56 16.46 -0.07
C LEU A 333 -14.52 17.08 1.33
N LYS A 334 -15.65 17.53 1.90
CA LYS A 334 -15.71 17.71 3.36
C LYS A 334 -15.49 16.37 4.09
N GLN A 335 -15.73 15.22 3.44
CA GLN A 335 -15.39 13.90 3.99
C GLN A 335 -13.95 13.46 3.67
N TRP A 336 -13.38 13.88 2.54
CA TRP A 336 -11.97 13.59 2.21
C TRP A 336 -11.00 14.45 3.04
N GLY A 337 -11.28 15.75 3.21
CA GLY A 337 -10.44 16.71 3.93
C GLY A 337 -10.59 16.71 5.46
N LYS A 338 -11.72 16.24 6.01
CA LYS A 338 -11.83 16.01 7.47
C LYS A 338 -11.12 14.73 7.92
N SER A 339 -10.81 13.82 7.01
CA SER A 339 -9.88 12.75 7.30
C SER A 339 -8.46 13.30 7.16
N ARG A 340 -7.78 13.43 8.30
CA ARG A 340 -6.36 13.79 8.49
C ARG A 340 -5.40 12.97 7.61
N VAL A 341 -5.43 13.15 6.30
CA VAL A 341 -4.47 12.54 5.36
C VAL A 341 -3.19 13.37 5.38
N GLY A 342 -3.28 14.70 5.50
CA GLY A 342 -2.14 15.60 5.71
C GLY A 342 -1.44 15.38 7.06
N ASP A 343 -2.16 15.43 8.18
CA ASP A 343 -1.53 15.33 9.51
C ASP A 343 -0.93 13.95 9.83
N LYS A 344 -1.37 12.88 9.15
CA LYS A 344 -0.76 11.55 9.31
C LYS A 344 0.46 11.32 8.41
N LEU A 345 0.63 12.12 7.35
CA LEU A 345 1.84 12.11 6.52
C LEU A 345 3.03 12.81 7.19
N VAL A 346 2.79 13.63 8.23
CA VAL A 346 3.84 14.21 9.08
C VAL A 346 4.23 13.28 10.24
N LYS A 347 3.44 12.22 10.52
CA LYS A 347 3.68 11.25 11.60
C LYS A 347 4.04 9.82 11.13
N LEU A 348 4.31 9.62 9.83
CA LEU A 348 4.87 8.41 9.23
C LEU A 348 6.09 8.80 8.38
#